data_AF-A0A1F3GCL4-F1
#
_entry.id   AF-A0A1F3GCL4-F1
#
_cell.length_a   1.000
_cell.length_b   1.000
_cell.length_c   1.000
_cell.angle_alpha   90.00
_cell.angle_beta   90.00
_cell.angle_gamma   90.00
#
_symmetry.space_group_name_H-M   'P 1'
#
loop_
_entity.id
_entity.type
_entity.pdbx_description
1 polymer ?
#
loop_
_entity_poly.entity_id
_entity_poly.type
_entity_poly.pdbx_seq_one_letter_code
_entity_poly.pdbx_strand_id
1 'polypeptide(L)'
;MENTELQKIWKTIDSEFYPKSKDELSLLLTSKTKQTINKFLVIMSISILVCVGLLIYLAITSLNRQNDLIYLINNATLGIVTIISLASGLLSWYKLQNKKYNQPLKNWLEERINILSKWLTGRLSKLYLFLIPFLYVLIVLSIHVYFENKSFIDVLNTEESIIGLIIGTPIGLFVSYYGARKIRKYQISNLEFLKDLHNRLCNMC
;
A
#
# COMPACT_ATOMS: atom_id res chain seq x y z
N MET A 1 12.31 16.38 11.03
CA MET A 1 12.14 15.54 12.24
C MET A 1 12.93 14.23 12.17
N GLU A 2 13.21 13.66 10.99
CA GLU A 2 13.91 12.37 10.79
C GLU A 2 15.37 12.30 11.27
N ASN A 3 16.15 13.38 11.07
CA ASN A 3 17.56 13.40 11.45
C ASN A 3 17.75 13.38 12.98
N THR A 4 16.79 13.93 13.73
CA THR A 4 16.83 14.05 15.18
C THR A 4 16.70 12.71 15.92
N GLU A 5 15.97 11.72 15.41
CA GLU A 5 15.83 10.43 16.10
C GLU A 5 17.05 9.53 15.92
N LEU A 6 17.58 9.45 14.69
CA LEU A 6 18.85 8.77 14.43
C LEU A 6 20.00 9.47 15.16
N GLN A 7 20.08 10.81 15.12
CA GLN A 7 21.05 11.56 15.90
C GLN A 7 20.86 11.39 17.42
N LYS A 8 19.64 11.18 17.92
CA LYS A 8 19.44 10.85 19.35
C LYS A 8 19.97 9.47 19.68
N ILE A 9 19.64 8.45 18.88
CA ILE A 9 20.19 7.10 19.06
C ILE A 9 21.72 7.14 19.04
N TRP A 10 22.31 7.92 18.13
CA TRP A 10 23.76 8.11 18.03
C TRP A 10 24.38 8.98 19.11
N LYS A 11 23.75 10.08 19.51
CA LYS A 11 24.23 10.91 20.63
C LYS A 11 24.17 10.16 21.95
N THR A 12 23.17 9.31 22.16
CA THR A 12 23.13 8.41 23.32
C THR A 12 24.24 7.37 23.28
N ILE A 13 24.72 6.98 22.08
CA ILE A 13 25.90 6.12 21.92
C ILE A 13 27.20 6.92 22.21
N ASP A 14 27.30 8.16 21.76
CA ASP A 14 28.49 9.01 21.97
C ASP A 14 28.59 9.59 23.41
N SER A 15 27.46 9.77 24.12
CA SER A 15 27.42 10.41 25.44
C SER A 15 27.50 9.45 26.62
N GLU A 16 27.16 8.16 26.44
CA GLU A 16 27.29 7.13 27.46
C GLU A 16 28.58 6.34 27.22
N PHE A 17 29.69 6.83 27.79
CA PHE A 17 31.00 6.16 27.85
C PHE A 17 30.98 4.91 28.77
N TYR A 18 30.01 4.02 28.58
CA TYR A 18 30.09 2.62 28.96
C TYR A 18 30.07 1.84 27.64
N PRO A 19 30.95 0.85 27.44
CA PRO A 19 30.97 0.09 26.20
C PRO A 19 29.67 -0.73 26.13
N LYS A 20 28.60 -0.16 25.58
CA LYS A 20 27.46 -0.95 25.10
C LYS A 20 28.06 -1.98 24.17
N SER A 21 27.95 -3.25 24.54
CA SER A 21 28.55 -4.32 23.76
C SER A 21 28.02 -4.25 22.32
N LYS A 22 28.82 -4.68 21.34
CA LYS A 22 28.36 -4.82 19.94
C LYS A 22 26.99 -5.51 19.86
N ASP A 23 26.69 -6.39 20.82
CA ASP A 23 25.44 -7.12 20.94
C ASP A 23 24.25 -6.21 21.28
N GLU A 24 24.36 -5.28 22.23
CA GLU A 24 23.28 -4.34 22.56
C GLU A 24 22.95 -3.40 21.40
N LEU A 25 23.98 -2.90 20.70
CA LEU A 25 23.80 -2.07 19.52
C LEU A 25 23.13 -2.84 18.38
N SER A 26 23.55 -4.10 18.15
CA SER A 26 22.95 -4.97 17.14
C SER A 26 21.47 -5.28 17.44
N LEU A 27 21.12 -5.46 18.73
CA LEU A 27 19.76 -5.68 19.19
C LEU A 27 18.88 -4.44 18.97
N LEU A 28 19.37 -3.24 19.29
CA LEU A 28 18.65 -1.98 19.05
C LEU A 28 18.39 -1.75 17.56
N LEU A 29 19.40 -1.94 16.70
CA LEU A 29 19.28 -1.80 15.26
C LEU A 29 18.31 -2.83 14.67
N THR A 30 18.37 -4.08 15.14
CA THR A 30 17.43 -5.13 14.74
C THR A 30 15.99 -4.78 15.13
N SER A 31 15.79 -4.30 16.35
CA SER A 31 14.47 -3.89 16.86
C SER A 31 13.87 -2.75 16.03
N LYS A 32 14.65 -1.69 15.77
CA LYS A 32 14.22 -0.55 14.94
C LYS A 32 13.95 -0.93 13.49
N THR A 33 14.75 -1.83 12.94
CA THR A 33 14.53 -2.37 11.59
C THR A 33 13.21 -3.13 11.52
N LYS A 34 12.97 -4.06 12.45
CA LYS A 34 11.71 -4.82 12.54
C LYS A 34 10.51 -3.89 12.72
N GLN A 35 10.63 -2.89 13.61
CA GLN A 35 9.56 -1.91 13.83
C GLN A 35 9.22 -1.15 12.54
N THR A 36 10.23 -0.74 11.78
CA THR A 36 10.01 0.00 10.53
C THR A 36 9.45 -0.88 9.43
N ILE A 37 9.92 -2.11 9.28
CA ILE A 37 9.33 -3.11 8.37
C ILE A 37 7.87 -3.41 8.74
N ASN A 38 7.53 -3.52 10.03
CA ASN A 38 6.16 -3.73 10.49
C ASN A 38 5.22 -2.61 10.05
N LYS A 39 5.68 -1.35 9.97
CA LYS A 39 4.86 -0.24 9.43
C LYS A 39 4.42 -0.51 7.98
N PHE A 40 5.31 -1.07 7.14
CA PHE A 40 4.95 -1.48 5.79
C PHE A 40 3.97 -2.66 5.78
N LEU A 41 4.19 -3.64 6.67
CA LEU A 41 3.30 -4.80 6.82
C LEU A 41 1.87 -4.39 7.19
N VAL A 42 1.70 -3.45 8.12
CA VAL A 42 0.36 -2.95 8.50
C VAL A 42 -0.38 -2.34 7.31
N ILE A 43 0.29 -1.50 6.50
CA ILE A 43 -0.34 -0.90 5.31
C ILE A 43 -0.74 -1.97 4.29
N MET A 44 0.12 -2.97 4.06
CA MET A 44 -0.20 -4.08 3.16
C MET A 44 -1.36 -4.93 3.69
N SER A 45 -1.40 -5.21 5.00
CA SER A 45 -2.49 -5.97 5.62
C SER A 45 -3.84 -5.26 5.46
N ILE A 46 -3.89 -3.94 5.68
CA ILE A 46 -5.09 -3.14 5.43
C ILE A 46 -5.49 -3.25 3.95
N SER A 47 -4.53 -3.13 3.03
CA SER A 47 -4.81 -3.22 1.59
C SER A 47 -5.36 -4.61 1.18
N ILE A 48 -4.84 -5.68 1.78
CA ILE A 48 -5.32 -7.06 1.58
C ILE A 48 -6.77 -7.18 2.08
N LEU A 49 -7.08 -6.67 3.27
CA LEU A 49 -8.44 -6.70 3.83
C LEU A 49 -9.43 -5.94 2.95
N VAL A 50 -9.05 -4.76 2.45
CA VAL A 50 -9.88 -3.98 1.53
C VAL A 50 -10.15 -4.75 0.23
N CYS A 51 -9.13 -5.42 -0.33
CA CYS A 51 -9.32 -6.25 -1.53
C CYS A 51 -10.30 -7.41 -1.27
N VAL A 52 -10.17 -8.11 -0.14
CA VAL A 52 -11.09 -9.20 0.23
C VAL A 52 -12.52 -8.68 0.39
N GLY A 53 -12.70 -7.56 1.09
CA GLY A 53 -14.01 -6.94 1.27
C GLY A 53 -14.65 -6.52 -0.07
N LEU A 54 -13.87 -5.94 -0.98
CA LEU A 54 -14.34 -5.57 -2.30
C LEU A 54 -14.73 -6.81 -3.13
N LEU A 55 -13.96 -7.89 -3.08
CA LEU A 55 -14.31 -9.14 -3.78
C LEU A 55 -15.63 -9.74 -3.27
N ILE A 56 -15.85 -9.74 -1.96
CA ILE A 56 -17.12 -10.19 -1.36
C ILE A 56 -18.27 -9.32 -1.87
N TYR A 57 -18.10 -8.00 -1.83
CA TYR A 57 -19.10 -7.06 -2.37
C TYR A 57 -19.40 -7.32 -3.85
N LEU A 58 -18.38 -7.46 -4.70
CA LEU A 58 -18.55 -7.72 -6.13
C LEU A 58 -19.25 -9.06 -6.38
N ALA A 59 -18.92 -10.10 -5.61
CA ALA A 59 -19.57 -11.41 -5.73
C ALA A 59 -21.07 -11.32 -5.40
N ILE A 60 -21.42 -10.74 -4.24
CA ILE A 60 -22.81 -10.60 -3.79
C ILE A 60 -23.61 -9.78 -4.80
N THR A 61 -23.11 -8.60 -5.16
CA THR A 61 -23.86 -7.70 -6.04
C THR A 61 -24.00 -8.22 -7.46
N SER A 62 -23.00 -8.96 -7.97
CA SER A 62 -23.10 -9.59 -9.29
C SER A 62 -24.10 -10.76 -9.29
N LEU A 63 -24.17 -11.55 -8.22
CA LEU A 63 -25.19 -12.59 -8.06
C LEU A 63 -26.61 -12.02 -7.99
N ASN A 64 -26.78 -10.84 -7.38
CA ASN A 64 -28.06 -10.16 -7.30
C ASN A 64 -28.48 -9.51 -8.63
N ARG A 65 -27.56 -9.31 -9.59
CA ARG A 65 -27.80 -8.60 -10.86
C ARG A 65 -27.38 -9.42 -12.09
N GLN A 66 -27.73 -10.71 -12.11
CA GLN A 66 -27.39 -11.61 -13.21
C GLN A 66 -27.94 -11.19 -14.58
N ASN A 67 -29.03 -10.41 -14.60
CA ASN A 67 -29.70 -9.99 -15.83
C ASN A 67 -29.07 -8.75 -16.49
N ASP A 68 -28.12 -8.07 -15.83
CA ASP A 68 -27.47 -6.86 -16.33
C ASP A 68 -26.04 -7.15 -16.79
N LEU A 69 -25.90 -7.47 -18.08
CA LEU A 69 -24.62 -7.86 -18.68
C LEU A 69 -23.53 -6.79 -18.50
N ILE A 70 -23.88 -5.50 -18.65
CA ILE A 70 -22.90 -4.40 -18.57
C ILE A 70 -22.43 -4.22 -17.13
N TYR A 71 -23.35 -4.34 -16.16
CA TYR A 71 -23.00 -4.37 -14.75
C TYR A 71 -22.04 -5.53 -14.42
N LEU A 72 -22.31 -6.73 -14.94
CA LEU A 72 -21.43 -7.89 -14.76
C LEU A 72 -20.04 -7.66 -15.36
N ILE A 73 -19.93 -7.04 -16.55
CA ILE A 73 -18.64 -6.72 -17.17
C ILE A 73 -17.85 -5.70 -16.34
N ASN A 74 -18.52 -4.63 -15.86
CA ASN A 74 -17.92 -3.65 -14.97
C ASN A 74 -17.35 -4.31 -13.70
N ASN A 75 -18.16 -5.15 -13.06
CA ASN A 75 -17.77 -5.84 -11.83
C ASN A 75 -16.71 -6.93 -12.06
N ALA A 76 -16.74 -7.63 -13.19
CA ALA A 76 -15.71 -8.58 -13.56
C ALA A 76 -14.36 -7.88 -13.79
N THR A 77 -14.37 -6.71 -14.44
CA THR A 77 -13.17 -5.90 -14.66
C THR A 77 -12.57 -5.44 -13.33
N LEU A 78 -13.40 -4.94 -12.41
CA LEU A 78 -12.98 -4.63 -11.04
C LEU A 78 -12.44 -5.86 -10.31
N GLY A 79 -13.12 -6.99 -10.42
CA GLY A 79 -12.74 -8.25 -9.80
C GLY A 79 -11.35 -8.70 -10.25
N ILE A 80 -11.06 -8.67 -11.55
CA ILE A 80 -9.75 -9.02 -12.11
C ILE A 80 -8.65 -8.13 -11.55
N VAL A 81 -8.84 -6.80 -11.57
CA VAL A 81 -7.84 -5.87 -11.04
C VAL A 81 -7.63 -6.07 -9.54
N THR A 82 -8.70 -6.35 -8.80
CA THR A 82 -8.66 -6.61 -7.36
C THR A 82 -7.94 -7.91 -7.04
N ILE A 83 -8.14 -8.98 -7.82
CA ILE A 83 -7.43 -10.27 -7.68
C ILE A 83 -5.94 -10.08 -7.95
N ILE A 84 -5.56 -9.38 -9.02
CA ILE A 84 -4.15 -9.08 -9.32
C ILE A 84 -3.51 -8.31 -8.16
N SER A 85 -4.22 -7.31 -7.64
CA SER A 85 -3.76 -6.50 -6.51
C SER A 85 -3.61 -7.34 -5.23
N LEU A 86 -4.57 -8.21 -4.94
CA LEU A 86 -4.56 -9.11 -3.79
C LEU A 86 -3.39 -10.12 -3.89
N ALA A 87 -3.23 -10.77 -5.03
CA ALA A 87 -2.14 -11.71 -5.27
C ALA A 87 -0.76 -11.03 -5.12
N SER A 88 -0.59 -9.85 -5.72
CA SER A 88 0.63 -9.05 -5.57
C SER A 88 0.86 -8.62 -4.12
N GLY A 89 -0.19 -8.25 -3.39
CA GLY A 89 -0.15 -7.90 -1.98
C GLY A 89 0.29 -9.07 -1.10
N LEU A 90 -0.31 -10.24 -1.28
CA LEU A 90 0.04 -11.47 -0.56
C LEU A 90 1.48 -11.91 -0.84
N LEU A 91 1.91 -11.89 -2.11
CA LEU A 91 3.29 -12.22 -2.48
C LEU A 91 4.30 -11.24 -1.85
N SER A 92 3.98 -9.95 -1.83
CA SER A 92 4.87 -8.92 -1.25
C SER A 92 4.92 -9.03 0.28
N TRP A 93 3.77 -9.27 0.91
CA TRP A 93 3.66 -9.51 2.33
C TRP A 93 4.45 -10.74 2.76
N TYR A 94 4.30 -11.85 2.04
CA TYR A 94 5.08 -13.07 2.26
C TYR A 94 6.58 -12.82 2.11
N LYS A 95 7.03 -12.15 1.02
CA LYS A 95 8.44 -11.82 0.82
C LYS A 95 9.03 -10.96 1.94
N LEU A 96 8.26 -9.99 2.44
CA LEU A 96 8.69 -9.10 3.52
C LEU A 96 8.70 -9.80 4.89
N GLN A 97 7.74 -10.68 5.16
CA GLN A 97 7.71 -11.48 6.40
C GLN A 97 8.71 -12.64 6.41
N ASN A 98 9.05 -13.21 5.24
CA ASN A 98 9.82 -14.44 5.20
C ASN A 98 11.16 -14.25 5.92
N LYS A 99 11.32 -14.99 7.01
CA LYS A 99 12.50 -14.96 7.86
C LYS A 99 13.49 -15.98 7.30
N LYS A 100 14.46 -15.50 6.53
CA LYS A 100 15.70 -16.27 6.34
C LYS A 100 16.47 -16.17 7.66
N TYR A 101 16.16 -17.06 8.60
CA TYR A 101 16.71 -17.08 9.96
C TYR A 101 18.25 -17.17 10.02
N ASN A 102 18.90 -17.48 8.90
CA ASN A 102 20.36 -17.67 8.83
C ASN A 102 21.10 -16.53 8.09
N GLN A 103 20.43 -15.43 7.70
CA GLN A 103 21.10 -14.33 7.03
C GLN A 103 21.54 -13.24 8.03
N PRO A 104 22.76 -12.68 7.88
CA PRO A 104 23.17 -11.48 8.60
C PRO A 104 22.17 -10.34 8.39
N LEU A 105 21.91 -9.55 9.44
CA LEU A 105 20.94 -8.44 9.42
C LEU A 105 21.16 -7.50 8.23
N LYS A 106 22.43 -7.22 7.89
CA LYS A 106 22.83 -6.43 6.72
C LYS A 106 22.23 -6.97 5.42
N ASN A 107 22.52 -8.23 5.09
CA ASN A 107 22.04 -8.86 3.86
C ASN A 107 20.53 -9.01 3.84
N TRP A 108 19.93 -9.33 5.00
CA TRP A 108 18.47 -9.41 5.12
C TRP A 108 17.80 -8.05 4.86
N LEU A 109 18.35 -6.98 5.43
CA LEU A 109 17.86 -5.61 5.28
C LEU A 109 18.04 -5.10 3.84
N GLU A 110 19.19 -5.37 3.22
CA GLU A 110 19.47 -5.02 1.82
C GLU A 110 18.42 -5.64 0.87
N GLU A 111 18.11 -6.93 1.03
CA GLU A 111 17.11 -7.62 0.22
C GLU A 111 15.73 -6.95 0.35
N ARG A 112 15.33 -6.53 1.56
CA ARG A 112 14.04 -5.85 1.78
C ARG A 112 14.03 -4.42 1.28
N ILE A 113 15.12 -3.67 1.42
CA ILE A 113 15.28 -2.33 0.84
C ILE A 113 15.17 -2.40 -0.68
N ASN A 114 15.77 -3.41 -1.31
CA ASN A 114 15.70 -3.58 -2.76
C ASN A 114 14.27 -3.89 -3.23
N ILE A 115 13.54 -4.76 -2.53
CA ILE A 115 12.12 -5.04 -2.81
C ILE A 115 11.28 -3.76 -2.67
N LEU A 116 11.41 -3.05 -1.54
CA LEU A 116 10.64 -1.83 -1.26
C LEU A 116 11.00 -0.69 -2.23
N SER A 117 12.28 -0.52 -2.59
CA SER A 117 12.72 0.48 -3.56
C SER A 117 12.16 0.20 -4.94
N LYS A 118 12.20 -1.06 -5.41
CA LYS A 118 11.63 -1.43 -6.71
C LYS A 118 10.13 -1.10 -6.76
N TRP A 119 9.41 -1.30 -5.66
CA TRP A 119 7.99 -1.02 -5.57
C TRP A 119 7.67 0.49 -5.49
N LEU A 120 8.32 1.22 -4.60
CA LEU A 120 8.00 2.63 -4.30
C LEU A 120 8.60 3.64 -5.28
N THR A 121 9.77 3.33 -5.86
CA THR A 121 10.51 4.24 -6.75
C THR A 121 10.79 3.65 -8.12
N GLY A 122 10.34 2.42 -8.41
CA GLY A 122 10.54 1.79 -9.72
C GLY A 122 9.70 2.40 -10.85
N ARG A 123 9.88 1.85 -12.05
CA ARG A 123 9.23 2.30 -13.30
C ARG A 123 7.70 2.37 -13.21
N LEU A 124 7.08 1.40 -12.54
CA LEU A 124 5.62 1.33 -12.37
C LEU A 124 5.10 2.20 -11.21
N SER A 125 5.97 2.91 -10.49
CA SER A 125 5.55 3.67 -9.32
C SER A 125 4.59 4.82 -9.65
N LYS A 126 4.52 5.29 -10.91
CA LYS A 126 3.57 6.32 -11.35
C LYS A 126 2.23 5.76 -11.87
N LEU A 127 2.08 4.44 -11.93
CA LEU A 127 0.89 3.79 -12.50
C LEU A 127 -0.40 4.14 -11.75
N TYR A 128 -0.29 4.45 -10.45
CA TYR A 128 -1.42 4.95 -9.63
C TYR A 128 -2.09 6.21 -10.20
N LEU A 129 -1.37 7.03 -10.99
CA LEU A 129 -1.94 8.22 -11.63
C LEU A 129 -3.07 7.86 -12.61
N PHE A 130 -2.94 6.73 -13.30
CA PHE A 130 -3.95 6.23 -14.24
C PHE A 130 -4.91 5.25 -13.58
N LEU A 131 -4.41 4.47 -12.61
CA LEU A 131 -5.21 3.45 -11.93
C LEU A 131 -6.29 4.07 -11.05
N ILE A 132 -6.02 5.19 -10.36
CA ILE A 132 -6.98 5.85 -9.46
C ILE A 132 -8.24 6.29 -10.23
N PRO A 133 -8.16 7.08 -11.32
CA PRO A 133 -9.35 7.48 -12.05
C PRO A 133 -10.14 6.30 -12.63
N PHE A 134 -9.43 5.33 -13.19
CA PHE A 134 -10.05 4.13 -13.74
C PHE A 134 -10.82 3.34 -12.69
N LEU A 135 -10.19 3.03 -11.55
CA LEU A 135 -10.83 2.32 -10.45
C LEU A 135 -11.97 3.11 -9.83
N TYR A 136 -11.82 4.43 -9.69
CA TYR A 136 -12.85 5.30 -9.14
C TYR A 136 -14.14 5.18 -9.94
N VAL A 137 -14.06 5.35 -11.27
CA VAL A 137 -15.23 5.28 -12.15
C VAL A 137 -15.92 3.93 -12.04
N LEU A 138 -15.16 2.83 -12.13
CA LEU A 138 -15.71 1.49 -12.06
C LEU A 138 -16.38 1.22 -10.69
N ILE A 139 -15.75 1.62 -9.58
CA ILE A 139 -16.29 1.44 -8.22
C ILE A 139 -17.56 2.24 -8.04
N VAL A 140 -17.56 3.53 -8.42
CA VAL A 140 -18.74 4.38 -8.26
C VAL A 140 -19.89 3.86 -9.11
N LEU A 141 -19.65 3.46 -10.36
CA LEU A 141 -20.69 2.86 -11.19
C LEU A 141 -21.21 1.55 -10.60
N SER A 142 -20.33 0.69 -10.06
CA SER A 142 -20.73 -0.54 -9.37
C SER A 142 -21.65 -0.26 -8.18
N ILE A 143 -21.31 0.73 -7.34
CA ILE A 143 -22.11 1.12 -6.18
C ILE A 143 -23.41 1.77 -6.61
N HIS A 144 -23.33 2.77 -7.49
CA HIS A 144 -24.49 3.57 -7.89
C HIS A 144 -25.55 2.73 -8.60
N VAL A 145 -25.13 1.89 -9.57
CA VAL A 145 -26.06 1.00 -10.28
C VAL A 145 -26.70 0.00 -9.32
N TYR A 146 -25.95 -0.53 -8.35
CA TYR A 146 -26.52 -1.45 -7.37
C TYR A 146 -27.59 -0.79 -6.48
N PHE A 147 -27.33 0.40 -5.95
CA PHE A 147 -28.24 1.06 -5.02
C PHE A 147 -29.42 1.79 -5.69
N GLU A 148 -29.27 2.28 -6.92
CA GLU A 148 -30.39 2.83 -7.71
C GLU A 148 -31.39 1.76 -8.15
N ASN A 149 -31.01 0.47 -8.08
CA ASN A 149 -31.81 -0.68 -8.55
C ASN A 149 -32.27 -0.59 -10.02
N LYS A 150 -31.67 0.29 -10.82
CA LYS A 150 -31.90 0.48 -12.26
C LYS A 150 -30.85 -0.27 -13.08
N SER A 151 -31.11 -0.58 -14.36
CA SER A 151 -30.07 -1.17 -15.20
C SER A 151 -28.91 -0.19 -15.40
N PHE A 152 -27.72 -0.70 -15.73
CA PHE A 152 -26.54 0.10 -15.96
C PHE A 152 -26.78 1.20 -17.00
N ILE A 153 -27.50 0.88 -18.08
CA ILE A 153 -27.84 1.82 -19.15
C ILE A 153 -28.79 2.91 -18.63
N ASP A 154 -29.80 2.53 -17.85
CA ASP A 154 -30.78 3.48 -17.31
C ASP A 154 -30.13 4.49 -16.35
N VAL A 155 -29.15 4.03 -15.56
CA VAL A 155 -28.37 4.90 -14.66
C VAL A 155 -27.54 5.90 -15.46
N LEU A 156 -26.97 5.50 -16.59
CA LEU A 156 -26.23 6.42 -17.46
C LEU A 156 -27.14 7.39 -18.22
N ASN A 157 -28.42 7.05 -18.40
CA ASN A 157 -29.39 7.92 -19.06
C ASN A 157 -30.12 8.87 -18.10
N THR A 158 -29.89 8.75 -16.79
CA THR A 158 -30.53 9.61 -15.78
C THR A 158 -29.69 10.88 -15.57
N GLU A 159 -30.28 12.05 -15.78
CA GLU A 159 -29.59 13.34 -15.64
C GLU A 159 -29.00 13.56 -14.24
N GLU A 160 -29.76 13.21 -13.19
CA GLU A 160 -29.30 13.30 -11.80
C GLU A 160 -28.04 12.43 -11.54
N SER A 161 -28.01 11.22 -12.10
CA SER A 161 -26.86 10.31 -11.99
C SER A 161 -25.64 10.88 -12.71
N ILE A 162 -25.81 11.43 -13.90
CA ILE A 162 -24.72 12.06 -14.66
C ILE A 162 -24.17 13.28 -13.91
N ILE A 163 -25.04 14.16 -13.40
CA ILE A 163 -24.64 15.34 -12.62
C ILE A 163 -23.92 14.90 -11.34
N GLY A 164 -24.45 13.90 -10.65
CA GLY A 164 -23.83 13.30 -9.46
C GLY A 164 -22.44 12.73 -9.74
N LEU A 165 -22.26 12.03 -10.87
CA LEU A 165 -20.95 11.55 -11.33
C LEU A 165 -20.00 12.70 -11.63
N ILE A 166 -20.45 13.73 -12.36
CA ILE A 166 -19.62 14.89 -12.75
C ILE A 166 -19.13 15.65 -11.52
N ILE A 167 -19.99 15.89 -10.52
CA ILE A 167 -19.64 16.62 -9.29
C ILE A 167 -18.87 15.73 -8.31
N GLY A 168 -19.27 14.47 -8.17
CA GLY A 168 -18.65 13.51 -7.26
C GLY A 168 -17.23 13.15 -7.68
N THR A 169 -16.99 13.00 -8.99
CA THR A 169 -15.68 12.61 -9.55
C THR A 169 -14.52 13.49 -9.09
N PRO A 170 -14.52 14.82 -9.25
CA PRO A 170 -13.40 15.66 -8.80
C PRO A 170 -13.16 15.54 -7.29
N ILE A 171 -14.22 15.44 -6.47
CA ILE A 171 -14.11 15.27 -5.02
C ILE A 171 -13.47 13.92 -4.67
N GLY A 172 -13.99 12.84 -5.25
CA GLY A 172 -13.50 11.49 -5.04
C GLY A 172 -12.05 11.33 -5.47
N LEU A 173 -11.71 11.82 -6.66
CA LEU A 173 -10.33 11.84 -7.16
C LEU A 173 -9.41 12.65 -6.26
N PHE A 174 -9.83 13.82 -5.80
CA PHE A 174 -9.04 14.64 -4.88
C PHE A 174 -8.70 13.88 -3.60
N VAL A 175 -9.70 13.25 -2.97
CA VAL A 175 -9.51 12.45 -1.75
C VAL A 175 -8.60 11.25 -2.01
N SER A 176 -8.82 10.52 -3.11
CA SER A 176 -7.99 9.37 -3.49
C SER A 176 -6.54 9.76 -3.74
N TYR A 177 -6.28 10.84 -4.48
CA TYR A 177 -4.92 11.32 -4.73
C TYR A 177 -4.26 11.85 -3.46
N TYR A 178 -4.98 12.58 -2.62
CA TYR A 178 -4.47 13.06 -1.35
C TYR A 178 -4.05 11.89 -0.44
N GLY A 179 -4.92 10.89 -0.30
CA GLY A 179 -4.63 9.67 0.45
C GLY A 179 -3.42 8.91 -0.10
N ALA A 180 -3.40 8.65 -1.41
CA ALA A 180 -2.29 7.97 -2.08
C ALA A 180 -0.96 8.72 -1.89
N ARG A 181 -0.96 10.05 -2.03
CA ARG A 181 0.22 10.89 -1.81
C ARG A 181 0.71 10.82 -0.37
N LYS A 182 -0.20 10.87 0.61
CA LYS A 182 0.15 10.80 2.04
C LYS A 182 0.77 9.46 2.40
N ILE A 183 0.15 8.35 1.96
CA ILE A 183 0.66 6.98 2.18
C ILE A 183 2.04 6.82 1.52
N ARG A 184 2.18 7.27 0.27
CA ARG A 184 3.44 7.18 -0.46
C ARG A 184 4.55 7.95 0.23
N LYS A 185 4.29 9.20 0.64
CA LYS A 185 5.30 10.02 1.35
C LYS A 185 5.75 9.34 2.64
N TYR A 186 4.81 8.79 3.39
CA TYR A 186 5.10 8.02 4.60
C TYR A 186 5.95 6.77 4.32
N GLN A 187 5.63 6.02 3.27
CA GLN A 187 6.40 4.83 2.88
C GLN A 187 7.81 5.17 2.38
N ILE A 188 7.98 6.26 1.62
CA ILE A 188 9.29 6.71 1.14
C ILE A 188 10.17 7.14 2.32
N SER A 189 9.66 7.94 3.25
CA SER A 189 10.39 8.33 4.47
C SER A 189 10.87 7.11 5.27
N ASN A 190 9.99 6.13 5.51
CA ASN A 190 10.41 4.89 6.18
C ASN A 190 11.44 4.08 5.36
N LEU A 191 11.41 4.13 4.03
CA LEU A 191 12.40 3.48 3.18
C LEU A 191 13.76 4.19 3.25
N GLU A 192 13.78 5.52 3.24
CA GLU A 192 14.99 6.33 3.41
C GLU A 192 15.62 6.08 4.79
N PHE A 193 14.81 5.99 5.84
CA PHE A 193 15.25 5.57 7.16
C PHE A 193 15.92 4.18 7.15
N LEU A 194 15.32 3.19 6.48
CA LEU A 194 15.92 1.85 6.35
C LEU A 194 17.25 1.89 5.59
N LYS A 195 17.35 2.72 4.54
CA LYS A 195 18.60 2.93 3.77
C LYS A 195 19.70 3.56 4.63
N ASP A 196 19.38 4.58 5.42
CA ASP A 196 20.35 5.18 6.33
C ASP A 196 20.83 4.18 7.39
N LEU A 197 19.90 3.40 7.97
CA LEU A 197 20.23 2.36 8.93
C LEU A 197 21.14 1.28 8.32
N HIS A 198 20.86 0.86 7.08
CA HIS A 198 21.70 -0.09 6.35
C HIS A 198 23.11 0.46 6.07
N ASN A 199 23.23 1.70 5.60
CA ASN A 199 24.53 2.32 5.34
C ASN A 199 25.40 2.41 6.61
N ARG A 200 24.79 2.73 7.75
CA ARG A 200 25.50 2.77 9.03
C ARG A 200 25.93 1.38 9.49
N LEU A 201 25.10 0.35 9.31
CA LEU A 201 25.49 -1.05 9.53
C LEU A 201 26.67 -1.46 8.64
N CYS A 202 26.69 -1.03 7.37
CA CYS A 202 27.79 -1.30 6.46
C CYS A 202 29.11 -0.64 6.87
N ASN A 203 29.06 0.54 7.50
CA ASN A 203 30.25 1.28 7.91
C ASN A 203 30.82 0.82 9.28
N MET A 204 30.12 -0.03 10.03
CA MET A 204 30.57 -0.56 11.33
C MET A 204 31.18 -1.97 11.26
N CYS A 205 31.01 -2.67 10.14
CA CYS A 205 31.57 -4.00 9.87
C CYS A 205 32.80 -3.89 8.99
#